data_AF-A0A2A2L4J5-F1
#
_entry.id   AF-A0A2A2L4J5-F1
#
_cell.length_a   1.000
_cell.length_b   1.000
_cell.length_c   1.000
_cell.angle_alpha   90.00
_cell.angle_beta   90.00
_cell.angle_gamma   90.00
#
_symmetry.space_group_name_H-M   'P 1'
#
loop_
_entity.id
_entity.type
_entity.pdbx_description
1 polymer ?
#
loop_
_entity_poly.entity_id
_entity_poly.type
_entity_poly.pdbx_seq_one_letter_code
_entity_poly.pdbx_strand_id
1 'polypeptide(L)'
;MSFDISDNDNFLKMAQQMSDTTYYNNAPRSVQRTIDYWNACSDARKNWNSLVADGSMVINAINRLATGMVHPGVDNSSTTFPFPMFNQSTDVTVWPDRFGLGYLIGYLNGFEGVPTLITTYVDTNWKDPLGKNGFAFFLDQPTTLYPNTYYRKDWNATQSALKSQITDTMNLLAKVRNITLKQDQLQKDVNDLVQFDYMLAMNFSIDDNTRRKYNRNYNPMLIDGLYAIAPQISWHSLIPYAMGPADDAMFYVLSGNNSYNFFIPMEIDMLKLLLNAFVDKNPYGITPRTLINYFYYRLVDANSDFLPQSKDDETLALAPKIAIKHKGRPKHVMPGNF
;
A
#
# COMPACT_ATOMS: atom_id res chain seq x y z
N MET A 1 -27.74 -1.04 -25.11
CA MET A 1 -26.29 -0.79 -25.22
C MET A 1 -25.66 -1.16 -23.90
N SER A 2 -24.63 -2.02 -23.89
CA SER A 2 -23.89 -2.32 -22.66
C SER A 2 -23.08 -1.08 -22.26
N PHE A 3 -22.94 -0.82 -20.96
CA PHE A 3 -22.04 0.22 -20.44
C PHE A 3 -20.61 0.03 -20.98
N ASP A 4 -20.17 -1.22 -21.17
CA ASP A 4 -18.84 -1.54 -21.70
C ASP A 4 -18.60 -0.98 -23.11
N ILE A 5 -19.62 -0.99 -23.98
CA ILE A 5 -19.47 -0.47 -25.36
C ILE A 5 -19.32 1.05 -25.33
N SER A 6 -20.08 1.72 -24.47
CA SER A 6 -20.02 3.17 -24.32
C SER A 6 -18.69 3.62 -23.71
N ASP A 7 -18.19 2.90 -22.71
CA ASP A 7 -16.91 3.21 -22.07
C ASP A 7 -15.75 3.05 -23.06
N ASN A 8 -15.78 1.97 -23.87
CA ASN A 8 -14.76 1.73 -24.89
C ASN A 8 -14.74 2.82 -25.97
N ASP A 9 -15.91 3.22 -26.46
CA ASP A 9 -16.04 4.30 -27.44
C ASP A 9 -15.52 5.63 -26.87
N ASN A 10 -15.82 5.93 -25.59
CA ASN A 10 -15.29 7.10 -24.91
C ASN A 10 -13.76 7.07 -24.80
N PHE A 11 -13.16 5.92 -24.44
CA PHE A 11 -11.70 5.79 -24.36
C PHE A 11 -11.03 5.99 -25.72
N LEU A 12 -11.59 5.43 -26.79
CA LEU A 12 -11.08 5.59 -28.15
C LEU A 12 -11.12 7.07 -28.59
N LYS A 13 -12.23 7.76 -28.35
CA LYS A 13 -12.38 9.19 -28.65
C LYS A 13 -11.39 10.04 -27.87
N MET A 14 -11.19 9.76 -26.58
CA MET A 14 -10.18 10.45 -25.76
C MET A 14 -8.77 10.25 -26.31
N ALA A 15 -8.39 9.01 -26.65
CA ALA A 15 -7.08 8.71 -27.23
C ALA A 15 -6.85 9.40 -28.58
N GLN A 16 -7.87 9.42 -29.45
CA GLN A 16 -7.82 10.14 -30.73
C GLN A 16 -7.62 11.64 -30.51
N GLN A 17 -8.36 12.24 -29.58
CA GLN A 17 -8.25 13.66 -29.27
C GLN A 17 -6.90 14.03 -28.64
N MET A 18 -6.34 13.17 -27.78
CA MET A 18 -5.00 13.34 -27.21
C MET A 18 -3.89 13.23 -28.27
N SER A 19 -4.15 12.56 -29.39
CA SER A 19 -3.21 12.42 -30.51
C SER A 19 -3.28 13.59 -31.51
N ASP A 20 -4.27 14.48 -31.39
CA ASP A 20 -4.45 15.62 -32.30
C ASP A 20 -3.57 16.80 -31.89
N THR A 21 -2.61 17.15 -32.75
CA THR A 21 -1.69 18.27 -32.56
C THR A 21 -2.40 19.62 -32.54
N THR A 22 -3.51 19.77 -33.27
CA THR A 22 -4.33 20.98 -33.26
C THR A 22 -5.04 21.13 -31.93
N TYR A 23 -5.53 20.02 -31.36
CA TYR A 23 -6.11 20.03 -30.02
C TYR A 23 -5.06 20.39 -28.96
N TYR A 24 -3.88 19.74 -28.99
CA TYR A 24 -2.77 20.05 -28.07
C TYR A 24 -2.37 21.53 -28.10
N ASN A 25 -2.17 22.11 -29.28
CA ASN A 25 -1.73 23.49 -29.44
C ASN A 25 -2.76 24.52 -28.91
N ASN A 26 -4.05 24.18 -28.98
CA ASN A 26 -5.13 25.07 -28.56
C ASN A 26 -5.63 24.80 -27.13
N ALA A 27 -5.17 23.73 -26.47
CA ALA A 27 -5.65 23.33 -25.16
C ALA A 27 -4.99 24.12 -24.02
N PRO A 28 -5.65 24.26 -22.86
CA PRO A 28 -5.03 24.80 -21.65
C PRO A 28 -3.80 24.00 -21.22
N ARG A 29 -2.85 24.64 -20.53
CA ARG A 29 -1.59 24.01 -20.10
C ARG A 29 -1.76 22.72 -19.29
N SER A 30 -2.82 22.62 -18.47
CA SER A 30 -3.13 21.39 -17.72
C SER A 30 -3.48 20.21 -18.63
N VAL A 31 -4.20 20.47 -19.72
CA VAL A 31 -4.55 19.47 -20.73
C VAL A 31 -3.30 19.09 -21.54
N GLN A 32 -2.46 20.06 -21.92
CA GLN A 32 -1.18 19.80 -22.58
C GLN A 32 -0.31 18.84 -21.75
N ARG A 33 -0.14 19.10 -20.44
CA ARG A 33 0.61 18.20 -19.54
C ARG A 33 0.01 16.80 -19.45
N THR A 34 -1.32 16.69 -19.52
CA THR A 34 -2.01 15.40 -19.54
C THR A 34 -1.70 14.63 -20.83
N ILE A 35 -1.68 15.32 -21.96
CA ILE A 35 -1.30 14.76 -23.26
C ILE A 35 0.18 14.35 -23.26
N ASP A 36 1.08 15.18 -22.73
CA ASP A 36 2.51 14.86 -22.60
C ASP A 36 2.73 13.59 -21.78
N TYR A 37 2.04 13.47 -20.64
CA TYR A 37 2.09 12.28 -19.80
C TYR A 37 1.54 11.04 -20.52
N TRP A 38 0.41 11.18 -21.22
CA TRP A 38 -0.18 10.10 -22.02
C TRP A 38 0.77 9.61 -23.12
N ASN A 39 1.41 10.53 -23.85
CA ASN A 39 2.40 10.22 -24.88
C ASN A 39 3.59 9.46 -24.30
N ALA A 40 4.16 9.94 -23.19
CA ALA A 40 5.27 9.28 -22.52
C ALA A 40 4.91 7.84 -22.08
N CYS A 41 3.69 7.63 -21.56
CA CYS A 41 3.20 6.30 -21.20
C CYS A 41 3.01 5.41 -22.43
N SER A 42 2.41 5.94 -23.50
CA SER A 42 2.17 5.23 -24.76
C SER A 42 3.47 4.75 -25.38
N ASP A 43 4.48 5.63 -25.44
CA ASP A 43 5.79 5.30 -25.99
C ASP A 43 6.56 4.31 -25.11
N ALA A 44 6.49 4.45 -23.78
CA ALA A 44 7.08 3.49 -22.86
C ALA A 44 6.46 2.09 -23.03
N ARG A 45 5.13 2.00 -23.22
CA ARG A 45 4.43 0.72 -23.38
C ARG A 45 4.83 -0.04 -24.63
N LYS A 46 5.20 0.65 -25.72
CA LYS A 46 5.70 0.00 -26.95
C LYS A 46 7.00 -0.80 -26.73
N ASN A 47 7.79 -0.43 -25.73
CA ASN A 47 9.08 -1.06 -25.41
C ASN A 47 9.17 -1.49 -23.93
N TRP A 48 8.03 -1.78 -23.29
CA TRP A 48 7.95 -1.92 -21.83
C TRP A 48 8.94 -2.94 -21.28
N ASN A 49 8.95 -4.16 -21.82
CA ASN A 49 9.80 -5.24 -21.36
C ASN A 49 11.29 -4.91 -21.45
N SER A 50 11.71 -4.10 -22.44
CA SER A 50 13.08 -3.62 -22.54
C SER A 50 13.40 -2.57 -21.47
N LEU A 51 12.44 -1.68 -21.17
CA LEU A 51 12.61 -0.63 -20.15
C LEU A 51 12.69 -1.20 -18.73
N VAL A 52 11.99 -2.30 -18.47
CA VAL A 52 11.92 -2.92 -17.13
C VAL A 52 12.69 -4.23 -17.02
N ALA A 53 13.53 -4.56 -18.01
CA ALA A 53 14.17 -5.87 -18.15
C ALA A 53 14.99 -6.31 -16.93
N ASP A 54 15.57 -5.35 -16.21
CA ASP A 54 16.44 -5.57 -15.04
C ASP A 54 15.71 -5.45 -13.69
N GLY A 55 14.41 -5.17 -13.71
CA GLY A 55 13.58 -4.98 -12.52
C GLY A 55 14.08 -3.85 -11.61
N SER A 56 14.84 -2.90 -12.15
CA SER A 56 15.51 -1.84 -11.39
C SER A 56 14.55 -1.02 -10.55
N MET A 57 13.33 -0.74 -11.01
CA MET A 57 12.34 0.00 -10.22
C MET A 57 11.98 -0.74 -8.92
N VAL A 58 11.68 -2.04 -9.01
CA VAL A 58 11.37 -2.88 -7.84
C VAL A 58 12.58 -3.00 -6.90
N ILE A 59 13.77 -3.24 -7.46
CA ILE A 59 14.99 -3.37 -6.66
C ILE A 59 15.39 -2.05 -6.00
N ASN A 60 15.23 -0.93 -6.69
CA ASN A 60 15.50 0.39 -6.11
C ASN A 60 14.55 0.66 -4.95
N ALA A 61 13.27 0.29 -5.06
CA ALA A 61 12.32 0.40 -3.96
C ALA A 61 12.75 -0.46 -2.75
N ILE A 62 13.10 -1.74 -2.98
CA ILE A 62 13.62 -2.63 -1.93
C ILE A 62 14.85 -2.03 -1.25
N ASN A 63 15.81 -1.53 -2.04
CA ASN A 63 17.05 -0.96 -1.52
C ASN A 63 16.81 0.32 -0.72
N ARG A 64 15.89 1.18 -1.16
CA ARG A 64 15.49 2.38 -0.43
C ARG A 64 14.92 2.04 0.94
N LEU A 65 14.01 1.07 1.02
CA LEU A 65 13.49 0.59 2.31
C LEU A 65 14.59 -0.06 3.17
N ALA A 66 15.50 -0.83 2.56
CA ALA A 66 16.60 -1.47 3.28
C ALA A 66 17.66 -0.49 3.81
N THR A 67 17.67 0.78 3.35
CA THR A 67 18.64 1.79 3.79
C THR A 67 18.42 2.23 5.24
N GLY A 68 17.18 2.14 5.74
CA GLY A 68 16.83 2.54 7.09
C GLY A 68 16.66 4.05 7.27
N MET A 69 16.54 4.48 8.53
CA MET A 69 16.42 5.88 8.91
C MET A 69 17.79 6.52 9.10
N VAL A 70 17.94 7.75 8.62
CA VAL A 70 19.06 8.63 9.01
C VAL A 70 18.49 9.70 9.95
N HIS A 71 18.40 9.38 11.24
CA HIS A 71 17.92 10.32 12.26
C HIS A 71 18.92 10.42 13.44
N PRO A 72 19.28 11.62 13.89
CA PRO A 72 20.13 11.79 15.08
C PRO A 72 19.55 11.06 16.30
N GLY A 73 20.36 10.22 16.95
CA GLY A 73 19.97 9.49 18.16
C GLY A 73 19.17 8.20 17.95
N VAL A 74 18.96 7.78 16.70
CA VAL A 74 18.44 6.44 16.37
C VAL A 74 19.58 5.65 15.73
N ASP A 75 19.87 4.46 16.27
CA ASP A 75 20.79 3.55 15.61
C ASP A 75 20.16 3.07 14.29
N ASN A 76 20.83 3.30 13.17
CA ASN A 76 20.34 2.88 11.85
C ASN A 76 20.07 1.36 11.80
N SER A 77 20.78 0.57 12.62
CA SER A 77 20.54 -0.87 12.75
C SER A 77 19.12 -1.22 13.21
N SER A 78 18.45 -0.32 13.95
CA SER A 78 17.07 -0.50 14.42
C SER A 78 16.03 -0.35 13.30
N THR A 79 16.46 0.17 12.15
CA THR A 79 15.59 0.51 11.01
C THR A 79 16.03 -0.13 9.70
N THR A 80 17.14 -0.87 9.71
CA THR A 80 17.61 -1.63 8.54
C THR A 80 17.18 -3.07 8.65
N PHE A 81 16.48 -3.56 7.64
CA PHE A 81 15.95 -4.91 7.62
C PHE A 81 16.41 -5.62 6.34
N PRO A 82 16.78 -6.90 6.38
CA PRO A 82 16.95 -7.68 5.16
C PRO A 82 15.57 -7.96 4.55
N PHE A 83 15.52 -8.46 3.31
CA PHE A 83 14.32 -9.04 2.71
C PHE A 83 14.46 -10.57 2.60
N PRO A 84 14.07 -11.35 3.63
CA PRO A 84 14.39 -12.77 3.70
C PRO A 84 13.75 -13.65 2.64
N MET A 85 12.59 -13.25 2.10
CA MET A 85 11.95 -13.97 0.99
C MET A 85 12.77 -13.88 -0.31
N PHE A 86 13.53 -12.79 -0.49
CA PHE A 86 14.38 -12.57 -1.67
C PHE A 86 15.84 -12.98 -1.41
N ASN A 87 16.38 -12.68 -0.23
CA ASN A 87 17.66 -13.20 0.25
C ASN A 87 17.44 -14.24 1.36
N GLN A 88 17.23 -15.49 0.94
CA GLN A 88 16.91 -16.62 1.83
C GLN A 88 18.11 -17.16 2.64
N SER A 89 19.29 -16.54 2.54
CA SER A 89 20.44 -16.86 3.39
C SER A 89 20.40 -16.14 4.74
N THR A 90 19.68 -15.01 4.81
CA THR A 90 19.49 -14.26 6.04
C THR A 90 18.17 -14.66 6.68
N ASP A 91 18.20 -14.97 7.97
CA ASP A 91 17.00 -15.17 8.76
C ASP A 91 16.73 -13.96 9.66
N VAL A 92 15.46 -13.71 9.95
CA VAL A 92 15.02 -12.62 10.81
C VAL A 92 14.29 -13.21 12.00
N THR A 93 14.98 -13.22 13.13
CA THR A 93 14.51 -13.84 14.37
C THR A 93 14.19 -12.83 15.47
N VAL A 94 14.46 -11.54 15.23
CA VAL A 94 14.24 -10.46 16.18
C VAL A 94 13.15 -9.54 15.65
N TRP A 95 12.17 -9.23 16.50
CA TRP A 95 11.12 -8.26 16.17
C TRP A 95 11.70 -6.88 15.89
N PRO A 96 11.16 -6.12 14.93
CA PRO A 96 11.44 -4.70 14.81
C PRO A 96 11.15 -4.02 16.14
N ASP A 97 12.09 -3.19 16.61
CA ASP A 97 11.83 -2.37 17.77
C ASP A 97 10.81 -1.26 17.43
N ARG A 98 10.51 -0.38 18.39
CA ARG A 98 9.54 0.69 18.17
C ARG A 98 9.93 1.64 17.03
N PHE A 99 11.23 1.88 16.83
CA PHE A 99 11.71 2.77 15.76
C PHE A 99 11.61 2.07 14.41
N GLY A 100 12.03 0.81 14.34
CA GLY A 100 11.93 -0.05 13.18
C GLY A 100 10.51 -0.25 12.69
N LEU A 101 9.58 -0.56 13.60
CA LEU A 101 8.17 -0.71 13.24
C LEU A 101 7.56 0.62 12.78
N GLY A 102 7.88 1.72 13.46
CA GLY A 102 7.46 3.07 13.03
C GLY A 102 7.98 3.43 11.64
N TYR A 103 9.25 3.13 11.36
CA TYR A 103 9.88 3.34 10.05
C TYR A 103 9.24 2.51 8.95
N LEU A 104 9.11 1.19 9.13
CA LEU A 104 8.54 0.30 8.12
C LEU A 104 7.12 0.72 7.73
N ILE A 105 6.31 1.09 8.70
CA ILE A 105 4.94 1.57 8.45
C ILE A 105 4.96 2.95 7.79
N GLY A 106 5.70 3.91 8.37
CA GLY A 106 5.73 5.29 7.89
C GLY A 106 6.30 5.39 6.48
N TYR A 107 7.43 4.75 6.20
CA TYR A 107 8.13 4.84 4.92
C TYR A 107 7.24 4.35 3.78
N LEU A 108 6.61 3.19 3.99
CA LEU A 108 5.69 2.63 2.99
C LEU A 108 4.47 3.53 2.76
N ASN A 109 3.90 4.15 3.79
CA ASN A 109 2.79 5.09 3.62
C ASN A 109 3.21 6.34 2.84
N GLY A 110 4.26 7.05 3.27
CA GLY A 110 4.55 8.40 2.77
C GLY A 110 5.44 8.47 1.54
N PHE A 111 6.43 7.57 1.40
CA PHE A 111 7.37 7.59 0.28
C PHE A 111 6.97 6.66 -0.86
N GLU A 112 6.37 5.52 -0.53
CA GLU A 112 6.01 4.50 -1.52
C GLU A 112 4.50 4.47 -1.83
N GLY A 113 3.65 5.12 -1.02
CA GLY A 113 2.20 5.14 -1.22
C GLY A 113 1.54 3.76 -1.01
N VAL A 114 2.17 2.88 -0.24
CA VAL A 114 1.76 1.49 0.01
C VAL A 114 1.34 1.35 1.49
N PRO A 115 0.13 1.77 1.89
CA PRO A 115 -0.31 1.58 3.27
C PRO A 115 -0.32 0.09 3.63
N THR A 116 0.02 -0.23 4.89
CA THR A 116 0.15 -1.62 5.37
C THR A 116 -0.58 -1.83 6.69
N LEU A 117 0.11 -1.85 7.83
CA LEU A 117 -0.46 -2.19 9.14
C LEU A 117 -1.28 -1.06 9.75
N ILE A 118 -0.83 0.17 9.54
CA ILE A 118 -1.54 1.38 9.90
C ILE A 118 -1.61 2.21 8.63
N THR A 119 -2.82 2.52 8.21
CA THR A 119 -3.06 3.37 7.05
C THR A 119 -3.11 4.81 7.54
N THR A 120 -2.24 5.66 7.01
CA THR A 120 -2.20 7.07 7.40
C THR A 120 -2.64 7.96 6.25
N TYR A 121 -3.42 8.99 6.53
CA TYR A 121 -3.82 9.96 5.53
C TYR A 121 -4.27 11.28 6.17
N VAL A 122 -4.34 12.33 5.37
CA VAL A 122 -4.92 13.62 5.76
C VAL A 122 -6.25 13.76 5.05
N ASP A 123 -7.30 14.11 5.79
CA ASP A 123 -8.63 14.36 5.26
C ASP A 123 -9.32 15.48 6.03
N THR A 124 -10.47 15.91 5.53
CA THR A 124 -11.34 16.85 6.22
C THR A 124 -11.70 16.34 7.60
N ASN A 125 -11.51 17.18 8.60
CA ASN A 125 -12.05 16.96 9.93
C ASN A 125 -13.56 17.15 9.86
N TRP A 126 -14.31 16.08 9.59
CA TRP A 126 -15.74 16.13 9.33
C TRP A 126 -16.59 16.64 10.52
N LYS A 127 -16.04 16.66 11.74
CA LYS A 127 -16.67 17.31 12.91
C LYS A 127 -16.46 18.82 12.95
N ASP A 128 -15.43 19.34 12.28
CA ASP A 128 -15.10 20.76 12.21
C ASP A 128 -14.54 21.15 10.81
N PRO A 129 -15.29 20.96 9.72
CA PRO A 129 -14.74 21.04 8.35
C PRO A 129 -14.38 22.46 7.92
N LEU A 130 -14.92 23.49 8.59
CA LEU A 130 -14.69 24.91 8.29
C LEU A 130 -14.00 25.66 9.44
N GLY A 131 -13.67 24.97 10.53
CA GLY A 131 -13.04 25.59 11.67
C GLY A 131 -11.52 25.64 11.57
N LYS A 132 -10.89 25.93 12.71
CA LYS A 132 -9.42 26.09 12.79
C LYS A 132 -8.67 24.80 12.49
N ASN A 133 -9.32 23.66 12.66
CA ASN A 133 -8.78 22.33 12.41
C ASN A 133 -9.55 21.65 11.28
N GLY A 134 -9.76 22.35 10.16
CA GLY A 134 -10.52 21.86 9.00
C GLY A 134 -10.00 20.55 8.38
N PHE A 135 -8.72 20.22 8.64
CA PHE A 135 -8.09 18.96 8.27
C PHE A 135 -7.49 18.28 9.50
N ALA A 136 -7.41 16.95 9.45
CA ALA A 136 -6.80 16.14 10.49
C ALA A 136 -5.97 15.00 9.91
N PHE A 137 -4.99 14.52 10.69
CA PHE A 137 -4.22 13.34 10.37
C PHE A 137 -4.90 12.09 10.93
N PHE A 138 -5.32 11.19 10.05
CA PHE A 138 -6.04 9.97 10.41
C PHE A 138 -5.08 8.78 10.48
N LEU A 139 -5.36 7.89 11.42
CA LEU A 139 -4.72 6.59 11.57
C LEU A 139 -5.81 5.53 11.50
N ASP A 140 -5.77 4.69 10.49
CA ASP A 140 -6.80 3.71 10.23
C ASP A 140 -6.23 2.28 10.24
N GLN A 141 -7.15 1.32 10.25
CA GLN A 141 -6.87 -0.10 10.25
C GLN A 141 -5.97 -0.55 9.07
N PRO A 142 -5.45 -1.78 9.11
CA PRO A 142 -4.61 -2.28 8.04
C PRO A 142 -5.25 -2.21 6.66
N THR A 143 -4.45 -1.87 5.65
CA THR A 143 -4.75 -2.13 4.25
C THR A 143 -4.14 -3.49 3.89
N THR A 144 -4.94 -4.43 3.40
CA THR A 144 -4.51 -5.80 2.99
C THR A 144 -4.31 -5.92 1.47
N LEU A 145 -3.77 -7.04 0.99
CA LEU A 145 -3.46 -7.24 -0.45
C LEU A 145 -4.72 -7.24 -1.34
N TYR A 146 -5.86 -7.65 -0.79
CA TYR A 146 -7.17 -7.61 -1.44
C TYR A 146 -8.15 -6.74 -0.63
N PRO A 147 -9.29 -6.35 -1.20
CA PRO A 147 -10.37 -5.76 -0.41
C PRO A 147 -10.94 -6.75 0.63
N ASN A 148 -11.28 -6.26 1.83
CA ASN A 148 -11.85 -7.05 2.94
C ASN A 148 -13.01 -8.00 2.56
N THR A 149 -13.80 -7.65 1.55
CA THR A 149 -14.91 -8.49 1.08
C THR A 149 -14.44 -9.86 0.56
N TYR A 150 -13.25 -9.94 -0.04
CA TYR A 150 -12.72 -11.19 -0.59
C TYR A 150 -12.34 -12.18 0.51
N TYR A 151 -11.64 -11.73 1.57
CA TYR A 151 -11.32 -12.58 2.72
C TYR A 151 -12.57 -13.07 3.45
N ARG A 152 -13.66 -12.29 3.45
CA ARG A 152 -14.90 -12.64 4.17
C ARG A 152 -15.84 -13.54 3.36
N LYS A 153 -15.88 -13.38 2.04
CA LYS A 153 -16.90 -14.03 1.18
C LYS A 153 -16.35 -15.08 0.23
N ASP A 154 -15.07 -15.02 -0.13
CA ASP A 154 -14.48 -15.88 -1.15
C ASP A 154 -13.03 -16.27 -0.78
N TRP A 155 -12.82 -16.62 0.50
CA TRP A 155 -11.47 -16.84 1.02
C TRP A 155 -10.72 -17.94 0.27
N ASN A 156 -11.37 -19.07 -0.04
CA ASN A 156 -10.68 -20.19 -0.68
C ASN A 156 -10.10 -19.81 -2.05
N ALA A 157 -10.87 -19.14 -2.90
CA ALA A 157 -10.37 -18.68 -4.20
C ALA A 157 -9.32 -17.58 -4.04
N THR A 158 -9.55 -16.64 -3.11
CA THR A 158 -8.62 -15.53 -2.82
C THR A 158 -7.28 -16.06 -2.30
N GLN A 159 -7.29 -17.05 -1.41
CA GLN A 159 -6.10 -17.67 -0.86
C GLN A 159 -5.27 -18.33 -1.95
N SER A 160 -5.90 -19.12 -2.82
CA SER A 160 -5.20 -19.77 -3.94
C SER A 160 -4.61 -18.74 -4.91
N ALA A 161 -5.37 -17.69 -5.25
CA ALA A 161 -4.90 -16.62 -6.14
C ALA A 161 -3.71 -15.87 -5.54
N LEU A 162 -3.79 -15.48 -4.27
CA LEU A 162 -2.70 -14.81 -3.55
C LEU A 162 -1.43 -15.67 -3.55
N LYS A 163 -1.53 -16.95 -3.19
CA LYS A 163 -0.36 -17.85 -3.17
C LYS A 163 0.32 -17.95 -4.53
N SER A 164 -0.46 -18.07 -5.61
CA SER A 164 0.09 -18.08 -6.99
C SER A 164 0.76 -16.75 -7.31
N GLN A 165 0.04 -15.64 -7.16
CA GLN A 165 0.52 -14.29 -7.50
C GLN A 165 1.83 -13.96 -6.79
N ILE A 166 1.91 -14.20 -5.48
CA ILE A 166 3.12 -13.94 -4.68
C ILE A 166 4.28 -14.82 -5.17
N THR A 167 4.03 -16.12 -5.38
CA THR A 167 5.06 -17.06 -5.85
C THR A 167 5.59 -16.67 -7.23
N ASP A 168 4.69 -16.35 -8.16
CA ASP A 168 5.02 -15.99 -9.54
C ASP A 168 5.81 -14.68 -9.58
N THR A 169 5.36 -13.67 -8.81
CA THR A 169 6.03 -12.38 -8.71
C THR A 169 7.45 -12.52 -8.14
N MET A 170 7.62 -13.28 -7.07
CA MET A 170 8.93 -13.48 -6.45
C MET A 170 9.87 -14.30 -7.34
N ASN A 171 9.36 -15.32 -8.03
CA ASN A 171 10.15 -16.08 -8.99
C ASN A 171 10.56 -15.21 -10.21
N LEU A 172 9.67 -14.34 -10.69
CA LEU A 172 9.98 -13.40 -11.76
C LEU A 172 11.06 -12.40 -11.34
N LEU A 173 10.91 -11.79 -10.17
CA LEU A 173 11.90 -10.86 -9.62
C LEU A 173 13.26 -11.55 -9.44
N ALA A 174 13.28 -12.77 -8.89
CA ALA A 174 14.50 -13.54 -8.72
C ALA A 174 15.17 -13.89 -10.07
N LYS A 175 14.38 -14.31 -11.07
CA LYS A 175 14.86 -14.61 -12.42
C LYS A 175 15.53 -13.39 -13.05
N VAL A 176 14.89 -12.22 -12.99
CA VAL A 176 15.42 -10.95 -13.51
C VAL A 176 16.74 -10.57 -12.87
N ARG A 177 16.94 -10.95 -11.60
CA ARG A 177 18.16 -10.69 -10.84
C ARG A 177 19.14 -11.85 -10.81
N ASN A 178 18.88 -12.90 -11.59
CA ASN A 178 19.69 -14.12 -11.65
C ASN A 178 19.92 -14.76 -10.26
N ILE A 179 18.88 -14.74 -9.42
CA ILE A 179 18.86 -15.36 -8.09
C ILE A 179 18.05 -16.65 -8.16
N THR A 180 18.54 -17.71 -7.50
CA THR A 180 17.82 -18.96 -7.35
C THR A 180 17.17 -19.02 -5.97
N LEU A 181 15.84 -18.99 -5.92
CA LEU A 181 15.08 -19.15 -4.68
C LEU A 181 14.90 -20.65 -4.37
N LYS A 182 15.13 -21.03 -3.11
CA LYS A 182 14.74 -22.32 -2.55
C LYS A 182 13.22 -22.36 -2.45
N GLN A 183 12.60 -23.21 -3.27
CA GLN A 183 11.14 -23.22 -3.45
C GLN A 183 10.40 -23.65 -2.17
N ASP A 184 10.95 -24.57 -1.37
CA ASP A 184 10.33 -24.98 -0.09
C ASP A 184 10.27 -23.80 0.90
N GLN A 185 11.34 -23.00 0.98
CA GLN A 185 11.36 -21.81 1.84
C GLN A 185 10.45 -20.71 1.29
N LEU A 186 10.43 -20.50 -0.03
CA LEU A 186 9.52 -19.54 -0.65
C LEU A 186 8.07 -19.92 -0.35
N GLN A 187 7.69 -21.19 -0.55
CA GLN A 187 6.34 -21.67 -0.31
C GLN A 187 5.92 -21.49 1.15
N LYS A 188 6.84 -21.73 2.10
CA LYS A 188 6.61 -21.43 3.51
C LYS A 188 6.37 -19.94 3.75
N ASP A 189 7.27 -19.08 3.26
CA ASP A 189 7.16 -17.63 3.44
C ASP A 189 5.87 -17.08 2.81
N VAL A 190 5.46 -17.58 1.64
CA VAL A 190 4.20 -17.25 0.96
C VAL A 190 3.01 -17.68 1.80
N ASN A 191 3.01 -18.91 2.33
CA ASN A 191 1.91 -19.37 3.18
C ASN A 191 1.78 -18.52 4.44
N ASP A 192 2.90 -18.21 5.10
CA ASP A 192 2.95 -17.39 6.31
C ASP A 192 2.44 -15.97 6.02
N LEU A 193 2.83 -15.38 4.88
CA LEU A 193 2.40 -14.05 4.46
C LEU A 193 0.90 -14.00 4.15
N VAL A 194 0.38 -14.95 3.36
CA VAL A 194 -1.05 -15.03 3.03
C VAL A 194 -1.90 -15.23 4.28
N GLN A 195 -1.43 -16.04 5.22
CA GLN A 195 -2.11 -16.22 6.49
C GLN A 195 -2.07 -14.94 7.34
N PHE A 196 -0.95 -14.23 7.37
CA PHE A 196 -0.84 -12.95 8.08
C PHE A 196 -1.77 -11.89 7.50
N ASP A 197 -1.81 -11.75 6.17
CA ASP A 197 -2.69 -10.84 5.45
C ASP A 197 -4.18 -11.15 5.69
N TYR A 198 -4.55 -12.44 5.76
CA TYR A 198 -5.89 -12.86 6.21
C TYR A 198 -6.20 -12.42 7.65
N MET A 199 -5.26 -12.59 8.58
CA MET A 199 -5.44 -12.17 9.97
C MET A 199 -5.59 -10.65 10.09
N LEU A 200 -4.88 -9.85 9.28
CA LEU A 200 -5.07 -8.41 9.20
C LEU A 200 -6.51 -8.05 8.84
N ALA A 201 -7.11 -8.74 7.87
CA ALA A 201 -8.49 -8.50 7.43
C ALA A 201 -9.56 -8.99 8.43
N MET A 202 -9.30 -10.11 9.10
CA MET A 202 -10.31 -10.83 9.88
C MET A 202 -10.23 -10.59 11.39
N ASN A 203 -9.04 -10.40 11.93
CA ASN A 203 -8.78 -10.28 13.37
C ASN A 203 -8.39 -8.86 13.79
N PHE A 204 -7.70 -8.13 12.90
CA PHE A 204 -7.17 -6.79 13.21
C PHE A 204 -7.89 -5.66 12.45
N SER A 205 -9.04 -5.95 11.85
CA SER A 205 -9.86 -4.99 11.12
C SER A 205 -11.33 -5.14 11.49
N ILE A 206 -12.04 -4.01 11.50
CA ILE A 206 -13.49 -3.98 11.69
C ILE A 206 -14.20 -4.13 10.34
N ASP A 207 -15.36 -4.80 10.35
CA ASP A 207 -16.21 -4.96 9.17
C ASP A 207 -16.86 -3.64 8.72
N ASP A 208 -17.17 -3.55 7.42
CA ASP A 208 -17.72 -2.34 6.81
C ASP A 208 -19.03 -1.85 7.44
N ASN A 209 -19.89 -2.74 7.95
CA ASN A 209 -21.17 -2.32 8.53
C ASN A 209 -20.94 -1.62 9.87
N THR A 210 -20.02 -2.13 10.68
CA THR A 210 -19.64 -1.49 11.94
C THR A 210 -18.85 -0.20 11.68
N ARG A 211 -17.96 -0.17 10.69
CA ARG A 211 -17.19 1.04 10.31
C ARG A 211 -18.06 2.18 9.81
N ARG A 212 -19.20 1.90 9.18
CA ARG A 212 -20.16 2.94 8.74
C ARG A 212 -20.85 3.66 9.91
N LYS A 213 -20.59 3.28 11.16
CA LYS A 213 -21.03 4.01 12.36
C LYS A 213 -20.03 5.11 12.72
N TYR A 214 -19.93 6.14 11.87
CA TYR A 214 -18.83 7.12 11.85
C TYR A 214 -18.39 7.72 13.19
N ASN A 215 -19.30 7.95 14.15
CA ASN A 215 -18.95 8.54 15.45
C ASN A 215 -17.89 7.74 16.21
N ARG A 216 -17.89 6.41 16.14
CA ARG A 216 -16.90 5.59 16.86
C ARG A 216 -15.49 5.67 16.26
N ASN A 217 -15.41 6.10 15.00
CA ASN A 217 -14.15 6.23 14.27
C ASN A 217 -13.48 7.59 14.50
N TYR A 218 -14.08 8.45 15.33
CA TYR A 218 -13.58 9.79 15.62
C TYR A 218 -13.08 9.86 17.06
N ASN A 219 -11.82 9.48 17.26
CA ASN A 219 -11.19 9.46 18.57
C ASN A 219 -10.05 10.48 18.64
N PRO A 220 -10.36 11.78 18.70
CA PRO A 220 -9.38 12.83 18.61
C PRO A 220 -8.41 12.81 19.80
N MET A 221 -7.10 12.90 19.52
CA MET A 221 -6.08 12.98 20.57
C MET A 221 -4.82 13.70 20.10
N LEU A 222 -4.03 14.16 21.07
CA LEU A 222 -2.68 14.69 20.85
C LEU A 222 -1.67 13.54 20.73
N ILE A 223 -0.45 13.84 20.30
CA ILE A 223 0.63 12.84 20.17
C ILE A 223 0.91 12.06 21.47
N ASP A 224 0.80 12.70 22.65
CA ASP A 224 0.98 12.01 23.94
C ASP A 224 -0.10 10.94 24.18
N GLY A 225 -1.32 11.19 23.70
CA GLY A 225 -2.39 10.21 23.71
C GLY A 225 -2.08 9.00 22.83
N LEU A 226 -1.48 9.24 21.65
CA LEU A 226 -1.01 8.17 20.77
C LEU A 226 0.07 7.31 21.45
N TYR A 227 1.03 7.94 22.13
CA TYR A 227 2.04 7.24 22.91
C TYR A 227 1.44 6.36 24.00
N ALA A 228 0.41 6.85 24.69
CA ALA A 228 -0.25 6.11 25.75
C ALA A 228 -1.00 4.87 25.23
N ILE A 229 -1.63 4.94 24.04
CA ILE A 229 -2.40 3.82 23.50
C ILE A 229 -1.57 2.80 22.72
N ALA A 230 -0.41 3.18 22.19
CA ALA A 230 0.43 2.34 21.34
C ALA A 230 1.92 2.61 21.56
N PRO A 231 2.47 2.25 22.74
CA PRO A 231 3.89 2.45 23.04
C PRO A 231 4.85 1.57 22.22
N GLN A 232 4.33 0.56 21.51
CA GLN A 232 5.09 -0.38 20.69
C GLN A 232 5.67 0.26 19.43
N ILE A 233 5.21 1.45 19.04
CA ILE A 233 5.73 2.19 17.88
C ILE A 233 6.24 3.56 18.29
N SER A 234 7.32 3.98 17.64
CA SER A 234 7.80 5.35 17.71
C SER A 234 6.94 6.21 16.78
N TRP A 235 6.04 7.01 17.36
CA TRP A 235 5.27 7.99 16.59
C TRP A 235 6.15 9.05 15.95
N HIS A 236 7.31 9.34 16.54
CA HIS A 236 8.33 10.22 15.94
C HIS A 236 9.13 9.55 14.80
N SER A 237 9.02 8.23 14.62
CA SER A 237 9.47 7.57 13.39
C SER A 237 8.34 7.49 12.38
N LEU A 238 7.15 7.07 12.82
CA LEU A 238 6.03 6.85 11.91
C LEU A 238 5.56 8.14 11.24
N ILE A 239 5.28 9.20 12.00
CA ILE A 239 4.62 10.40 11.47
C ILE A 239 5.51 11.12 10.43
N PRO A 240 6.79 11.43 10.70
CA PRO A 240 7.67 12.02 9.69
C PRO A 240 7.69 11.24 8.38
N TYR A 241 7.88 9.92 8.46
CA TYR A 241 7.98 9.09 7.27
C TYR A 241 6.65 8.90 6.56
N ALA A 242 5.54 8.86 7.29
CA ALA A 242 4.19 8.80 6.73
C ALA A 242 3.79 10.08 5.99
N MET A 243 4.36 11.23 6.36
CA MET A 243 4.16 12.50 5.66
C MET A 243 5.08 12.65 4.43
N GLY A 244 6.07 11.77 4.28
CA GLY A 244 6.91 11.67 3.09
C GLY A 244 7.62 13.00 2.79
N PRO A 245 7.51 13.53 1.55
CA PRO A 245 8.19 14.77 1.16
C PRO A 245 7.51 16.06 1.67
N ALA A 246 6.44 15.97 2.48
CA ALA A 246 5.71 17.13 2.99
C ALA A 246 6.34 17.71 4.27
N ASP A 247 7.61 18.13 4.19
CA ASP A 247 8.40 18.59 5.34
C ASP A 247 7.73 19.74 6.12
N ASP A 248 7.11 20.69 5.42
CA ASP A 248 6.38 21.80 6.05
C ASP A 248 5.20 21.28 6.89
N ALA A 249 4.43 20.35 6.35
CA ALA A 249 3.29 19.77 7.05
C ALA A 249 3.75 18.95 8.27
N MET A 250 4.86 18.22 8.15
CA MET A 250 5.48 17.50 9.26
C MET A 250 5.85 18.45 10.41
N PHE A 251 6.49 19.58 10.09
CA PHE A 251 6.84 20.58 11.10
C PHE A 251 5.60 21.08 11.85
N TYR A 252 4.49 21.35 11.16
CA TYR A 252 3.25 21.82 11.80
C TYR A 252 2.59 20.77 12.70
N VAL A 253 2.62 19.49 12.31
CA VAL A 253 1.99 18.39 13.07
C VAL A 253 2.81 18.03 14.32
N LEU A 254 4.13 18.11 14.25
CA LEU A 254 5.01 17.72 15.36
C LEU A 254 5.46 18.87 16.27
N SER A 255 5.32 20.13 15.83
CA SER A 255 5.57 21.28 16.71
C SER A 255 4.48 21.36 17.78
N GLY A 256 4.83 21.03 19.03
CA GLY A 256 3.91 21.02 20.19
C GLY A 256 3.28 22.37 20.57
N ASN A 257 3.45 23.42 19.75
CA ASN A 257 2.92 24.76 19.97
C ASN A 257 1.82 25.14 18.97
N ASN A 258 1.30 24.18 18.19
CA ASN A 258 0.33 24.43 17.13
C ASN A 258 -0.95 23.60 17.28
N SER A 259 -2.07 24.16 16.81
CA SER A 259 -3.41 23.55 16.78
C SER A 259 -3.49 22.23 15.97
N TYR A 260 -2.41 21.87 15.27
CA TYR A 260 -2.33 20.75 14.32
C TYR A 260 -1.66 19.49 14.89
N ASN A 261 -1.19 19.49 16.14
CA ASN A 261 -0.80 18.28 16.86
C ASN A 261 -2.05 17.50 17.28
N PHE A 262 -2.82 17.05 16.30
CA PHE A 262 -4.14 16.48 16.48
C PHE A 262 -4.34 15.31 15.51
N PHE A 263 -4.61 14.14 16.08
CA PHE A 263 -4.69 12.88 15.36
C PHE A 263 -6.04 12.21 15.61
N ILE A 264 -6.53 11.49 14.60
CA ILE A 264 -7.77 10.72 14.68
C ILE A 264 -7.45 9.25 14.41
N PRO A 265 -7.09 8.46 15.43
CA PRO A 265 -7.13 7.01 15.34
C PRO A 265 -8.57 6.51 15.22
N MET A 266 -8.86 5.80 14.14
CA MET A 266 -10.21 5.36 13.81
C MET A 266 -10.63 4.11 14.57
N GLU A 267 -9.71 3.17 14.78
CA GLU A 267 -10.02 1.88 15.41
C GLU A 267 -9.01 1.56 16.51
N ILE A 268 -9.09 2.32 17.63
CA ILE A 268 -8.12 2.25 18.74
C ILE A 268 -7.91 0.81 19.24
N ASP A 269 -8.99 0.06 19.46
CA ASP A 269 -8.88 -1.29 20.03
C ASP A 269 -8.22 -2.26 19.05
N MET A 270 -8.48 -2.12 17.74
CA MET A 270 -7.82 -2.93 16.72
C MET A 270 -6.35 -2.55 16.57
N LEU A 271 -6.02 -1.26 16.64
CA LEU A 271 -4.63 -0.79 16.65
C LEU A 271 -3.87 -1.41 17.83
N LYS A 272 -4.42 -1.36 19.04
CA LYS A 272 -3.84 -1.99 20.24
C LYS A 272 -3.68 -3.50 20.06
N LEU A 273 -4.72 -4.17 19.57
CA LEU A 273 -4.73 -5.61 19.37
C LEU A 273 -3.63 -6.05 18.39
N LEU A 274 -3.49 -5.33 17.27
CA LEU A 274 -2.47 -5.58 16.27
C LEU A 274 -1.05 -5.39 16.81
N LEU A 275 -0.78 -4.24 17.44
CA LEU A 275 0.57 -3.93 17.91
C LEU A 275 1.00 -4.83 19.08
N ASN A 276 0.06 -5.25 19.92
CA ASN A 276 0.33 -6.24 20.98
C ASN A 276 0.58 -7.66 20.44
N ALA A 277 0.27 -7.95 19.18
CA ALA A 277 0.52 -9.25 18.58
C ALA A 277 1.99 -9.44 18.15
N PHE A 278 2.80 -8.38 18.09
CA PHE A 278 4.21 -8.43 17.68
C PHE A 278 5.14 -8.74 18.84
N VAL A 279 4.91 -9.91 19.42
CA VAL A 279 5.69 -10.48 20.52
C VAL A 279 5.90 -11.97 20.30
N ASP A 280 6.91 -12.52 20.95
CA ASP A 280 7.19 -13.95 20.90
C ASP A 280 6.01 -14.78 21.41
N LYS A 281 5.74 -15.90 20.73
CA LYS A 281 4.66 -16.84 21.07
C LYS A 281 3.26 -16.20 21.10
N ASN A 282 3.04 -15.15 20.30
CA ASN A 282 1.71 -14.60 20.10
C ASN A 282 0.73 -15.70 19.61
N PRO A 283 -0.56 -15.59 19.94
CA PRO A 283 -1.56 -16.63 19.62
C PRO A 283 -1.85 -16.76 18.11
N TYR A 284 -1.33 -15.84 17.30
CA TYR A 284 -1.56 -15.78 15.85
C TYR A 284 -0.46 -16.48 15.05
N GLY A 285 0.63 -16.91 15.70
CA GLY A 285 1.77 -17.54 15.04
C GLY A 285 2.56 -16.60 14.12
N ILE A 286 2.42 -15.28 14.29
CA ILE A 286 3.16 -14.29 13.50
C ILE A 286 4.62 -14.33 13.94
N THR A 287 5.56 -14.31 12.98
CA THR A 287 6.99 -14.28 13.25
C THR A 287 7.63 -12.97 12.77
N PRO A 288 8.81 -12.59 13.29
CA PRO A 288 9.55 -11.44 12.76
C PRO A 288 9.82 -11.54 11.26
N ARG A 289 10.20 -12.73 10.78
CA ARG A 289 10.38 -13.02 9.35
C ARG A 289 9.11 -12.76 8.54
N THR A 290 7.95 -13.23 9.01
CA THR A 290 6.65 -13.00 8.35
C THR A 290 6.34 -11.51 8.26
N LEU A 291 6.54 -10.78 9.35
CA LEU A 291 6.29 -9.34 9.43
C LEU A 291 7.17 -8.55 8.44
N ILE A 292 8.48 -8.80 8.44
CA ILE A 292 9.42 -8.13 7.53
C ILE A 292 9.12 -8.49 6.07
N ASN A 293 8.90 -9.78 5.77
CA ASN A 293 8.52 -10.22 4.43
C ASN A 293 7.23 -9.54 3.96
N TYR A 294 6.26 -9.32 4.86
CA TYR A 294 5.02 -8.63 4.51
C TYR A 294 5.30 -7.20 4.04
N PHE A 295 6.08 -6.39 4.77
CA PHE A 295 6.42 -5.03 4.33
C PHE A 295 7.13 -5.02 2.96
N TYR A 296 8.18 -5.84 2.80
CA TYR A 296 8.90 -5.88 1.53
C TYR A 296 8.04 -6.38 0.38
N TYR A 297 7.24 -7.43 0.60
CA TYR A 297 6.38 -7.95 -0.45
C TYR A 297 5.29 -6.94 -0.83
N ARG A 298 4.72 -6.20 0.12
CA ARG A 298 3.78 -5.11 -0.18
C ARG A 298 4.39 -4.08 -1.12
N LEU A 299 5.66 -3.75 -0.90
CA LEU A 299 6.40 -2.87 -1.79
C LEU A 299 6.65 -3.49 -3.17
N VAL A 300 7.00 -4.78 -3.22
CA VAL A 300 7.17 -5.53 -4.48
C VAL A 300 5.87 -5.58 -5.26
N ASP A 301 4.76 -5.94 -4.63
CA ASP A 301 3.44 -6.06 -5.24
C ASP A 301 2.99 -4.73 -5.86
N ALA A 302 3.16 -3.62 -5.14
CA ALA A 302 2.86 -2.28 -5.62
C ALA A 302 3.69 -1.85 -6.83
N ASN A 303 4.88 -2.43 -7.03
CA ASN A 303 5.77 -2.15 -8.15
C ASN A 303 5.85 -3.31 -9.16
N SER A 304 5.03 -4.35 -9.01
CA SER A 304 5.15 -5.59 -9.79
C SER A 304 4.91 -5.41 -11.29
N ASP A 305 4.13 -4.39 -11.67
CA ASP A 305 3.93 -3.98 -13.07
C ASP A 305 5.23 -3.51 -13.77
N PHE A 306 6.25 -3.14 -12.99
CA PHE A 306 7.59 -2.79 -13.45
C PHE A 306 8.55 -4.00 -13.46
N LEU A 307 8.00 -5.20 -13.58
CA LEU A 307 8.72 -6.40 -13.98
C LEU A 307 8.39 -6.76 -15.43
N PRO A 308 9.29 -7.44 -16.16
CA PRO A 308 9.05 -7.82 -17.53
C PRO A 308 7.91 -8.83 -17.62
N GLN A 309 6.94 -8.55 -18.49
CA GLN A 309 5.77 -9.38 -18.74
C GLN A 309 6.11 -10.54 -19.69
N SER A 310 5.31 -11.60 -19.67
CA SER A 310 5.43 -12.69 -20.62
C SER A 310 5.13 -12.20 -22.06
N LYS A 311 5.66 -12.87 -23.08
CA LYS A 311 5.37 -12.52 -24.50
C LYS A 311 3.89 -12.64 -24.86
N ASP A 312 3.13 -13.47 -24.14
CA ASP A 312 1.68 -13.61 -24.34
C ASP A 312 0.92 -12.38 -23.80
N ASP A 313 1.44 -11.72 -22.77
CA ASP A 313 0.89 -10.48 -22.21
C ASP A 313 1.26 -9.22 -23.02
N GLU A 314 2.37 -9.23 -23.77
CA GLU A 314 2.78 -8.12 -24.65
C GLU A 314 1.70 -7.80 -25.71
N THR A 315 1.02 -8.83 -26.23
CA THR A 315 -0.07 -8.66 -27.21
C THR A 315 -1.33 -8.03 -26.60
N LEU A 316 -1.58 -8.24 -25.30
CA LEU A 316 -2.66 -7.61 -24.53
C LEU A 316 -2.33 -6.19 -24.06
N ALA A 317 -1.05 -5.83 -23.98
CA ALA A 317 -0.58 -4.50 -23.55
C ALA A 317 -0.47 -3.48 -24.70
N LEU A 318 -0.33 -3.94 -25.95
CA LEU A 318 -0.36 -3.12 -27.17
C LEU A 318 -1.78 -2.81 -27.66
N ALA A 319 -2.76 -3.64 -27.30
CA ALA A 319 -4.13 -3.16 -27.22
C ALA A 319 -4.21 -2.27 -25.98
N PRO A 320 -4.90 -1.11 -26.01
CA PRO A 320 -5.34 -0.54 -24.74
C PRO A 320 -5.99 -1.69 -23.98
N LYS A 321 -5.52 -2.00 -22.76
CA LYS A 321 -6.23 -2.90 -21.84
C LYS A 321 -7.56 -2.22 -21.53
N ILE A 322 -8.48 -2.31 -22.47
CA ILE A 322 -9.86 -1.95 -22.37
C ILE A 322 -10.42 -2.99 -21.41
N ALA A 323 -10.47 -2.58 -20.14
CA ALA A 323 -11.05 -3.30 -19.03
C ALA A 323 -10.59 -4.77 -18.89
N ILE A 324 -9.66 -5.02 -17.98
CA ILE A 324 -9.76 -6.24 -17.18
C ILE A 324 -11.19 -6.26 -16.65
N LYS A 325 -11.97 -7.29 -17.02
CA LYS A 325 -13.35 -7.47 -16.60
C LYS A 325 -13.47 -7.13 -15.13
N HIS A 326 -14.18 -6.04 -14.82
CA HIS A 326 -14.66 -5.84 -13.48
C HIS A 326 -15.64 -7.00 -13.23
N LYS A 327 -15.20 -8.07 -12.56
CA LYS A 327 -16.13 -9.01 -11.94
C LYS A 327 -16.94 -8.17 -10.97
N GLY A 328 -18.17 -7.87 -11.40
CA GLY A 328 -18.95 -6.76 -10.87
C GLY A 328 -19.16 -6.85 -9.37
N ARG A 329 -19.22 -5.68 -8.72
CA ARG A 329 -20.00 -5.55 -7.49
C ARG A 329 -21.42 -6.06 -7.80
N PRO A 330 -22.00 -6.96 -6.98
CA PRO A 330 -23.44 -7.08 -6.93
C PRO A 330 -24.00 -5.69 -6.56
N LYS A 331 -24.77 -5.09 -7.45
CA LYS A 331 -25.40 -3.79 -7.18
C LYS A 331 -26.37 -3.95 -6.01
N HIS A 332 -26.30 -3.01 -5.07
CA HIS A 332 -27.42 -2.73 -4.17
C HIS A 332 -28.63 -2.37 -5.03
N VAL A 333 -29.66 -3.20 -4.97
CA VAL A 333 -31.00 -2.82 -5.43
C VAL A 333 -31.59 -1.96 -4.31
N MET A 334 -31.83 -0.67 -4.61
CA MET A 334 -32.65 0.17 -3.74
C MET A 334 -34.06 -0.46 -3.69
N PRO A 335 -34.67 -0.64 -2.51
CA PRO A 335 -36.07 -1.06 -2.45
C PRO A 335 -36.92 -0.03 -3.19
N GLY A 336 -37.54 -0.47 -4.29
CA GLY A 336 -38.60 0.29 -4.94
C GLY A 336 -39.81 0.34 -4.01
N ASN A 337 -40.41 1.52 -3.94
CA ASN A 337 -41.65 1.79 -3.22
C ASN A 337 -42.72 0.73 -3.54
N PHE A 338 -43.24 0.09 -2.50
CA PHE A 338 -44.58 -0.46 -2.43
C PHE A 338 -45.28 0.12 -1.21
#